data_AF-A0A3D2S7M4-F1
#
_entry.id   AF-A0A3D2S7M4-F1
#
_cell.length_a   1.000
_cell.length_b   1.000
_cell.length_c   1.000
_cell.angle_alpha   90.00
_cell.angle_beta   90.00
_cell.angle_gamma   90.00
#
_symmetry.space_group_name_H-M   'P 1'
#
loop_
_entity.id
_entity.type
_entity.pdbx_description
1 polymer ?
#
loop_
_entity_poly.entity_id
_entity_poly.type
_entity_poly.pdbx_seq_one_letter_code
_entity_poly.pdbx_strand_id
1 'polypeptide(L)' 'HLGENAKVTIRNARKEANDHIKKLQKEGLSEDIAKDAEDEVQKMTDSYSAEVDKHLDRKEKEIMTV' A
#
# COMPACT_ATOMS: atom_id res chain seq x y z
N HIS A 1 11.05 10.86 -9.90
CA HIS A 1 9.75 11.44 -9.50
C HIS A 1 8.57 10.47 -9.57
N LEU A 2 8.35 9.73 -10.67
CA LEU A 2 7.16 8.89 -10.82
C LEU A 2 7.00 7.81 -9.74
N GLY A 3 8.09 7.09 -9.43
CA GLY A 3 8.10 6.03 -8.43
C GLY A 3 7.82 6.49 -7.00
N GLU A 4 8.38 7.64 -6.63
CA GLU A 4 8.19 8.22 -5.30
C GLU A 4 6.74 8.71 -5.11
N ASN A 5 6.17 9.34 -6.14
CA ASN A 5 4.76 9.71 -6.15
C ASN A 5 3.85 8.48 -6.01
N ALA A 6 4.15 7.39 -6.73
CA ALA A 6 3.39 6.14 -6.60
C ALA A 6 3.44 5.57 -5.18
N LYS A 7 4.62 5.54 -4.55
CA LYS A 7 4.77 5.11 -3.16
C LYS A 7 4.04 6.02 -2.16
N VAL A 8 4.01 7.33 -2.39
CA VAL A 8 3.24 8.27 -1.56
C VAL A 8 1.75 7.97 -1.67
N THR A 9 1.24 7.78 -2.89
CA THR A 9 -0.17 7.42 -3.12
C THR A 9 -0.55 6.12 -2.41
N ILE A 10 0.29 5.08 -2.50
CA ILE A 10 0.07 3.80 -1.81
C ILE A 10 -0.05 4.00 -0.29
N ARG A 11 0.84 4.81 0.31
CA ARG A 11 0.80 5.10 1.75
C ARG A 11 -0.45 5.87 2.16
N ASN A 12 -0.90 6.81 1.32
CA ASN A 12 -2.13 7.56 1.57
C ASN A 12 -3.35 6.65 1.51
N ALA A 13 -3.45 5.78 0.50
CA ALA A 13 -4.53 4.80 0.39
C ALA A 13 -4.57 3.85 1.62
N ARG A 14 -3.40 3.39 2.10
CA ARG A 14 -3.32 2.60 3.34
C ARG A 14 -3.87 3.38 4.53
N LYS A 15 -3.50 4.65 4.68
CA LYS A 15 -3.97 5.50 5.78
C LYS A 15 -5.49 5.64 5.73
N GLU A 16 -6.06 5.95 4.57
CA GLU A 16 -7.50 6.10 4.38
C GLU A 16 -8.27 4.81 4.70
N ALA A 17 -7.76 3.65 4.25
CA ALA A 17 -8.33 2.35 4.56
C ALA A 17 -8.32 2.08 6.08
N ASN A 18 -7.19 2.32 6.75
CA ASN A 18 -7.09 2.10 8.20
C ASN A 18 -7.96 3.09 8.99
N ASP A 19 -8.08 4.34 8.55
CA ASP A 19 -8.97 5.32 9.17
C ASP A 19 -10.45 4.87 9.04
N HIS A 20 -10.82 4.24 7.92
CA HIS A 20 -12.14 3.66 7.71
C HIS A 20 -12.36 2.42 8.60
N ILE A 21 -11.40 1.50 8.70
CA ILE A 21 -11.49 0.34 9.58
C ILE A 21 -11.70 0.78 11.03
N LYS A 22 -10.94 1.77 11.50
CA LYS A 22 -11.11 2.35 12.85
C LYS A 22 -12.48 2.98 13.06
N LYS A 23 -13.05 3.60 12.03
CA LYS A 23 -14.42 4.13 12.11
C LYS A 23 -15.43 3.00 12.27
N LEU A 24 -15.30 1.93 11.47
CA LEU A 24 -16.17 0.75 11.56
C LEU A 24 -16.04 0.04 12.91
N GLN A 25 -14.84 -0.04 13.50
CA GLN A 25 -14.64 -0.54 14.86
C GLN A 25 -15.45 0.25 15.90
N LYS A 26 -15.48 1.59 15.79
CA LYS A 26 -16.30 2.44 16.67
C LYS A 26 -17.81 2.24 16.46
N GLU A 27 -18.20 1.80 15.26
CA GLU A 27 -19.59 1.49 14.90
C GLU A 27 -19.99 0.04 15.24
N GLY A 28 -19.08 -0.76 15.79
CA GLY A 28 -19.35 -2.11 16.29
C GLY A 28 -18.74 -3.26 15.49
N LEU A 29 -17.82 -2.98 14.55
CA LEU A 29 -17.03 -4.03 13.90
C LEU A 29 -16.20 -4.80 14.94
N SER A 30 -16.21 -6.13 14.85
CA SER A 30 -15.41 -7.01 15.72
C SER A 30 -13.91 -6.71 15.61
N GLU A 31 -13.19 -6.81 16.73
CA GLU A 31 -11.73 -6.61 16.78
C GLU A 31 -10.99 -7.60 15.88
N ASP A 32 -11.39 -8.87 15.88
CA ASP A 32 -10.78 -9.90 15.03
C ASP A 32 -10.93 -9.56 13.55
N ILE A 33 -12.13 -9.16 13.12
CA ILE A 33 -12.40 -8.79 11.72
C ILE A 33 -11.63 -7.54 11.33
N ALA A 34 -11.55 -6.56 12.23
CA ALA A 34 -10.80 -5.34 11.98
C ALA A 34 -9.31 -5.63 11.82
N LYS A 35 -8.77 -6.54 12.64
CA LYS A 35 -7.37 -6.96 12.54
C LYS A 35 -7.07 -7.70 11.25
N ASP A 36 -7.94 -8.62 10.85
CA ASP A 36 -7.82 -9.32 9.56
C ASP A 36 -7.87 -8.32 8.39
N ALA A 37 -8.73 -7.30 8.46
CA ALA A 37 -8.81 -6.25 7.46
C ALA A 37 -7.54 -5.37 7.41
N GLU A 38 -6.98 -5.00 8.57
CA GLU A 38 -5.71 -4.25 8.64
C GLU A 38 -4.55 -5.07 8.05
N ASP A 39 -4.48 -6.37 8.34
CA ASP A 39 -3.47 -7.28 7.81
C ASP A 39 -3.57 -7.40 6.28
N GLU A 40 -4.79 -7.47 5.74
CA GLU A 40 -4.98 -7.53 4.29
C GLU A 40 -4.60 -6.21 3.61
N VAL A 41 -4.96 -5.07 4.21
CA VAL A 41 -4.52 -3.75 3.75
C VAL A 41 -2.99 -3.64 3.75
N GLN A 42 -2.33 -4.20 4.76
CA GLN A 42 -0.87 -4.21 4.84
C GLN A 42 -0.24 -5.10 3.75
N LYS A 43 -0.76 -6.31 3.53
CA LYS A 43 -0.30 -7.20 2.43
C LYS A 43 -0.43 -6.53 1.06
N MET A 44 -1.56 -5.89 0.77
CA MET A 44 -1.75 -5.15 -0.48
C MET A 44 -0.75 -4.01 -0.61
N THR A 45 -0.55 -3.24 0.47
CA THR A 45 0.42 -2.14 0.51
C THR A 45 1.83 -2.61 0.17
N ASP A 46 2.26 -3.72 0.78
CA ASP A 46 3.59 -4.28 0.57
C ASP A 46 3.76 -4.83 -0.85
N SER A 47 2.76 -5.54 -1.35
CA SER A 47 2.75 -6.08 -2.72
C SER A 47 2.87 -4.97 -3.77
N TYR A 48 2.07 -3.91 -3.68
CA TYR A 48 2.13 -2.83 -4.66
C TYR A 48 3.39 -1.97 -4.51
N SER A 49 3.90 -1.81 -3.29
CA SER A 49 5.19 -1.12 -3.09
C SER A 49 6.34 -1.87 -3.75
N ALA A 50 6.37 -3.19 -3.64
CA ALA A 50 7.37 -4.04 -4.29
C ALA A 50 7.27 -4.02 -5.83
N GLU A 51 6.06 -4.03 -6.39
CA GLU A 51 5.88 -3.92 -7.84
C GLU A 51 6.33 -2.55 -8.37
N VAL A 52 6.08 -1.46 -7.64
CA VAL A 52 6.64 -0.14 -7.98
C VAL A 52 8.16 -0.18 -8.04
N ASP A 53 8.81 -0.77 -7.03
CA ASP A 53 10.28 -0.90 -7.00
C ASP A 53 10.82 -1.71 -8.18
N LYS A 54 10.20 -2.86 -8.45
CA LYS A 54 10.56 -3.70 -9.59
C LYS A 54 10.42 -2.98 -10.93
N HIS A 55 9.38 -2.15 -11.10
CA HIS A 55 9.20 -1.36 -12.31
C HIS A 55 10.26 -0.27 -12.46
N LEU A 56 10.66 0.38 -11.36
CA LEU A 56 11.73 1.37 -11.36
C LEU A 56 13.06 0.72 -11.69
N ASP A 57 13.42 -0.36 -11.02
CA ASP A 57 14.67 -1.11 -11.26
C ASP A 57 14.78 -1.58 -12.71
N ARG A 58 13.67 -2.09 -13.27
CA ARG A 58 13.64 -2.49 -14.69
C ARG A 58 13.89 -1.30 -15.61
N LYS A 59 13.23 -0.17 -15.35
CA LYS A 59 13.40 1.04 -16.16
C LYS A 59 14.80 1.61 -16.06
N GLU A 60 15.41 1.58 -14.87
CA GLU A 60 16.80 2.00 -14.67
C GLU A 60 17.77 1.12 -15.45
N LYS A 61 17.60 -0.22 -15.40
CA LYS A 61 18.42 -1.16 -16.18
C LYS A 61 18.27 -0.96 -17.69
N GLU A 62 17.05 -0.75 -18.19
CA GLU A 62 16.80 -0.43 -19.60
C GLU A 62 17.54 0.84 -20.04
N ILE A 63 17.61 1.87 -19.18
CA ILE A 63 18.30 3.13 -19.49
C ILE A 63 19.83 2.98 -19.40
N MET A 64 20.34 2.18 -18.45
CA MET A 64 21.77 1.95 -18.27
C MET A 64 22.37 0.99 -19.31
N THR A 65 21.55 0.23 -20.01
CA THR A 65 21.98 -0.65 -21.09
C THR A 65 21.90 0.12 -22.41
N VAL A 66 22.96 0.88 -22.73
CA VAL A 66 23.24 1.44 -24.06
C VAL A 66 24.50 0.79 -24.61
#